data_AF-A0A7K2XCU2-F1
#
_entry.id   AF-A0A7K2XCU2-F1
#
_cell.length_a   1.000
_cell.length_b   1.000
_cell.length_c   1.000
_cell.angle_alpha   90.00
_cell.angle_beta   90.00
_cell.angle_gamma   90.00
#
_symmetry.space_group_name_H-M   'P 1'
#
loop_
_entity.id
_entity.type
_entity.pdbx_description
1 polymer ?
#
loop_
_entity_poly.entity_id
_entity_poly.type
_entity_poly.pdbx_seq_one_letter_code
_entity_poly.pdbx_strand_id
1 'polypeptide(L)'
;VARAMRADRGTPVTPGAALGLLPAAPLPAGLDWAKTTPTIAEALGRAVASVDHAAERWIPEAVRELLHTMLALYDGTVPGPGRGWLAEATAPLDEAHLPTGRLALLIALNPHQITDADLADFRAAHPGDRELVELASWAALTAAVDIGTRLPAPGRTPRPAAAATP
;
A
#
# COMPACT_ATOMS: atom_id res chain seq x y z
N VAL A 1 15.27 -15.62 -30.82
CA VAL A 1 14.10 -16.55 -30.84
C VAL A 1 13.09 -16.04 -29.82
N ALA A 2 11.97 -15.46 -30.27
CA ALA A 2 10.93 -14.97 -29.35
C ALA A 2 10.13 -16.17 -28.82
N ARG A 3 10.12 -16.36 -27.49
CA ARG A 3 9.20 -17.32 -26.85
C ARG A 3 7.84 -16.65 -26.74
N ALA A 4 6.88 -17.08 -27.56
CA ALA A 4 5.48 -16.72 -27.33
C ALA A 4 4.99 -17.44 -26.07
N MET A 5 4.53 -16.68 -25.06
CA MET A 5 3.82 -17.26 -23.92
C MET A 5 2.56 -17.94 -24.43
N ARG A 6 2.48 -19.27 -24.26
CA ARG A 6 1.28 -20.06 -24.56
C ARG A 6 0.18 -19.61 -23.58
N ALA A 7 -1.01 -19.31 -24.10
CA ALA A 7 -2.16 -19.01 -23.25
C ALA A 7 -2.38 -20.17 -22.27
N ASP A 8 -2.30 -19.88 -20.98
CA ASP A 8 -2.74 -20.82 -19.95
C ASP A 8 -4.23 -21.08 -20.19
N ARG A 9 -4.59 -22.35 -20.38
CA ARG A 9 -6.01 -22.75 -20.52
C ARG A 9 -6.75 -22.72 -19.17
N GLY A 10 -6.05 -22.32 -18.12
CA GLY A 10 -6.56 -22.01 -16.80
C GLY A 10 -6.68 -23.28 -15.96
N THR A 11 -5.91 -23.36 -14.88
CA THR A 11 -6.29 -24.23 -13.76
C THR A 11 -7.48 -23.56 -13.06
N PRO A 12 -8.61 -24.25 -12.83
CA PRO A 12 -9.72 -23.68 -12.08
C PRO A 12 -9.24 -23.21 -10.71
N VAL A 13 -9.32 -21.92 -10.45
CA VAL A 13 -8.97 -21.31 -9.15
C VAL A 13 -10.23 -21.03 -8.36
N THR A 14 -10.34 -21.64 -7.19
CA THR A 14 -11.45 -21.40 -6.26
C THR A 14 -11.25 -20.06 -5.55
N PRO A 15 -12.23 -19.13 -5.60
CA PRO A 15 -12.15 -17.89 -4.84
C PRO A 15 -11.93 -18.16 -3.35
N GLY A 16 -10.98 -17.46 -2.74
CA GLY A 16 -10.67 -17.62 -1.32
C GLY A 16 -9.79 -18.82 -0.96
N ALA A 17 -9.32 -19.63 -1.92
CA ALA A 17 -8.42 -20.75 -1.63
C ALA A 17 -7.14 -20.36 -0.87
N ALA A 18 -6.69 -19.11 -1.03
CA ALA A 18 -5.51 -18.56 -0.36
C ALA A 18 -5.80 -17.95 1.04
N LEU A 19 -7.06 -17.86 1.49
CA LEU A 19 -7.39 -17.17 2.74
C LEU A 19 -6.71 -17.80 3.96
N GLY A 20 -6.49 -19.12 3.94
CA GLY A 20 -5.81 -19.85 5.00
C GLY A 20 -4.30 -19.59 5.09
N LEU A 21 -3.70 -18.85 4.15
CA LEU A 21 -2.26 -18.54 4.16
C LEU A 21 -1.91 -17.43 5.16
N LEU A 22 -2.87 -16.57 5.51
CA LEU A 22 -2.67 -15.44 6.43
C LEU A 22 -3.67 -15.50 7.59
N PRO A 23 -3.31 -15.02 8.80
CA PRO A 23 -4.23 -14.91 9.93
C PRO A 23 -5.45 -14.07 9.59
N ALA A 24 -6.62 -14.41 10.15
CA ALA A 24 -7.84 -13.63 9.95
C ALA A 24 -7.71 -12.24 10.58
N ALA A 25 -8.16 -11.22 9.86
CA ALA A 25 -8.11 -9.83 10.32
C ALA A 25 -9.29 -9.01 9.76
N PRO A 26 -9.75 -7.98 10.47
CA PRO A 26 -10.83 -7.13 10.00
C PRO A 26 -10.42 -6.31 8.78
N LEU A 27 -11.40 -5.95 7.96
CA LEU A 27 -11.20 -5.02 6.83
C LEU A 27 -11.08 -3.58 7.38
N PRO A 28 -10.03 -2.82 7.03
CA PRO A 28 -9.92 -1.42 7.40
C PRO A 28 -10.97 -0.57 6.68
N ALA A 29 -11.42 0.51 7.34
CA ALA A 29 -12.51 1.37 6.84
C ALA A 29 -12.25 1.94 5.43
N GLY A 30 -10.99 2.25 5.12
CA GLY A 30 -10.59 2.74 3.79
C GLY A 30 -10.82 1.76 2.65
N LEU A 31 -11.09 0.49 2.95
CA LEU A 31 -11.37 -0.55 1.98
C LEU A 31 -12.82 -1.02 2.00
N ASP A 32 -13.74 -0.25 2.60
CA ASP A 32 -15.16 -0.60 2.76
C ASP A 32 -15.87 -0.95 1.44
N TRP A 33 -15.40 -0.42 0.31
CA TRP A 33 -15.88 -0.78 -1.02
C TRP A 33 -15.79 -2.29 -1.30
N ALA A 34 -14.83 -2.99 -0.69
CA ALA A 34 -14.62 -4.42 -0.85
C ALA A 34 -15.66 -5.28 -0.14
N LYS A 35 -16.44 -4.73 0.80
CA LYS A 35 -17.49 -5.47 1.56
C LYS A 35 -18.54 -6.14 0.65
N THR A 36 -18.69 -5.64 -0.57
CA THR A 36 -19.60 -6.24 -1.57
C THR A 36 -19.15 -7.61 -2.07
N THR A 37 -17.87 -7.97 -1.88
CA THR A 37 -17.28 -9.26 -2.26
C THR A 37 -16.51 -9.85 -1.07
N PRO A 38 -17.12 -10.76 -0.29
CA PRO A 38 -16.54 -11.25 0.98
C PRO A 38 -15.12 -11.81 0.85
N THR A 39 -14.84 -12.57 -0.20
CA THR A 39 -13.49 -13.15 -0.42
C THR A 39 -12.42 -12.08 -0.66
N ILE A 40 -12.77 -10.96 -1.31
CA ILE A 40 -11.86 -9.82 -1.50
C ILE A 40 -11.69 -9.07 -0.18
N ALA A 41 -12.78 -8.83 0.55
CA ALA A 41 -12.73 -8.17 1.85
C ALA A 41 -11.85 -8.94 2.85
N GLU A 42 -12.00 -10.26 2.92
CA GLU A 42 -11.15 -11.10 3.76
C GLU A 42 -9.70 -11.08 3.30
N ALA A 43 -9.42 -11.21 2.00
CA ALA A 43 -8.04 -11.18 1.51
C ALA A 43 -7.34 -9.84 1.82
N LEU A 44 -8.03 -8.72 1.63
CA LEU A 44 -7.48 -7.38 1.90
C LEU A 44 -7.27 -7.13 3.39
N GLY A 45 -8.23 -7.48 4.25
CA GLY A 45 -8.09 -7.33 5.70
C GLY A 45 -6.87 -8.10 6.23
N ARG A 46 -6.70 -9.35 5.80
CA ARG A 46 -5.55 -10.20 6.17
C ARG A 46 -4.23 -9.67 5.64
N ALA A 47 -4.20 -9.17 4.40
CA ALA A 47 -3.00 -8.59 3.79
C ALA A 47 -2.54 -7.33 4.53
N VAL A 48 -3.46 -6.39 4.80
CA VAL A 48 -3.17 -5.16 5.55
C VAL A 48 -2.59 -5.50 6.92
N ALA A 49 -3.29 -6.33 7.72
CA ALA A 49 -2.82 -6.69 9.05
C ALA A 49 -1.46 -7.41 9.04
N SER A 50 -1.19 -8.22 8.02
CA SER A 50 0.11 -8.92 7.88
C SER A 50 1.25 -7.95 7.56
N VAL A 51 0.99 -6.94 6.72
CA VAL A 51 1.94 -5.89 6.37
C VAL A 51 2.19 -4.96 7.55
N ASP A 52 1.14 -4.55 8.26
CA ASP A 52 1.24 -3.72 9.47
C ASP A 52 2.06 -4.43 10.56
N HIS A 53 1.78 -5.71 10.80
CA HIS A 53 2.56 -6.50 11.75
C HIS A 53 4.03 -6.63 11.32
N ALA A 54 4.30 -6.74 10.02
CA ALA A 54 5.68 -6.78 9.53
C ALA A 54 6.41 -5.45 9.77
N ALA A 55 5.75 -4.33 9.49
CA ALA A 55 6.25 -2.99 9.72
C ALA A 55 6.56 -2.72 11.20
N GLU A 56 5.66 -3.09 12.10
CA GLU A 56 5.81 -2.89 13.56
C GLU A 56 7.05 -3.57 14.16
N ARG A 57 7.58 -4.62 13.53
CA ARG A 57 8.75 -5.35 14.05
C ARG A 57 10.04 -4.55 13.98
N TRP A 58 10.18 -3.63 13.03
CA TRP A 58 11.46 -2.96 12.80
C TRP A 58 11.36 -1.52 12.32
N ILE A 59 10.25 -1.10 11.69
CA ILE A 59 10.08 0.29 11.28
C ILE A 59 9.90 1.14 12.55
N PRO A 60 10.79 2.12 12.81
CA PRO A 60 10.71 2.95 13.99
C PRO A 60 9.35 3.63 14.12
N GLU A 61 8.82 3.72 15.35
CA GLU A 61 7.51 4.33 15.61
C GLU A 61 7.43 5.76 15.07
N ALA A 62 8.47 6.58 15.25
CA ALA A 62 8.53 7.94 14.72
C ALA A 62 8.36 8.00 13.18
N VAL A 63 8.83 6.99 12.44
CA VAL A 63 8.64 6.91 10.98
C VAL A 63 7.19 6.54 10.66
N ARG A 64 6.60 5.61 11.43
CA ARG A 64 5.19 5.22 11.26
C ARG A 64 4.25 6.39 11.53
N GLU A 65 4.46 7.08 12.65
CA GLU A 65 3.71 8.27 13.03
C GLU A 65 3.85 9.38 11.98
N LEU A 66 5.07 9.66 11.52
CA LEU A 66 5.31 10.66 10.48
C LEU A 66 4.49 10.38 9.23
N LEU A 67 4.48 9.14 8.73
CA LEU A 67 3.71 8.79 7.54
C LEU A 67 2.21 9.02 7.76
N HIS A 68 1.67 8.58 8.90
CA HIS A 68 0.26 8.79 9.23
C HIS A 68 -0.09 10.28 9.35
N THR A 69 0.76 11.08 10.00
CA THR A 69 0.58 12.55 10.07
C THR A 69 0.59 13.17 8.69
N MET A 70 1.54 12.80 7.83
CA MET A 70 1.64 13.34 6.48
C MET A 70 0.42 12.97 5.63
N LEU A 71 -0.07 11.72 5.73
CA LEU A 71 -1.28 11.29 5.03
C LEU A 71 -2.53 12.04 5.50
N ALA A 72 -2.68 12.23 6.81
CA ALA A 72 -3.81 12.98 7.38
C ALA A 72 -3.85 14.45 6.92
N LEU A 73 -2.67 15.07 6.70
CA LEU A 73 -2.55 16.43 6.17
C LEU A 73 -2.62 16.49 4.63
N TYR A 74 -2.35 15.38 3.96
CA TYR A 74 -2.35 15.32 2.51
C TYR A 74 -3.78 15.53 1.98
N ASP A 75 -4.02 16.59 1.23
CA ASP A 75 -5.33 16.91 0.63
C ASP A 75 -5.46 16.40 -0.83
N GLY A 76 -4.46 15.65 -1.31
CA GLY A 76 -4.38 15.19 -2.69
C GLY A 76 -3.62 16.14 -3.62
N THR A 77 -3.16 17.30 -3.13
CA THR A 77 -2.28 18.17 -3.90
C THR A 77 -0.90 17.57 -4.01
N VAL A 78 -0.42 17.41 -5.25
CA VAL A 78 0.94 16.91 -5.51
C VAL A 78 1.92 17.85 -4.82
N PRO A 79 2.79 17.36 -3.91
CA PRO A 79 3.85 18.18 -3.35
C PRO A 79 4.65 18.77 -4.51
N GLY A 80 4.99 20.06 -4.44
CA GLY A 80 5.54 20.80 -5.57
C GLY A 80 6.68 20.05 -6.30
N PRO A 81 7.04 20.43 -7.55
CA PRO A 81 7.88 19.62 -8.43
C PRO A 81 9.28 19.28 -7.92
N GLY A 82 9.72 19.88 -6.80
CA GLY A 82 11.00 19.60 -6.14
C GLY A 82 10.86 18.84 -4.82
N ARG A 83 11.99 18.45 -4.24
CA ARG A 83 12.08 17.66 -3.00
C ARG A 83 12.19 18.50 -1.71
N GLY A 84 11.93 19.81 -1.76
CA GLY A 84 12.04 20.70 -0.60
C GLY A 84 11.14 20.26 0.56
N TRP A 85 9.91 19.84 0.24
CA TRP A 85 8.94 19.32 1.21
C TRP A 85 9.46 18.10 1.99
N LEU A 86 10.32 17.27 1.38
CA LEU A 86 10.79 16.05 2.01
C LEU A 86 11.73 16.36 3.17
N ALA A 87 12.61 17.37 3.01
CA ALA A 87 13.49 17.80 4.07
C ALA A 87 12.71 18.36 5.27
N GLU A 88 11.69 19.18 5.00
CA GLU A 88 10.79 19.74 6.02
C GLU A 88 10.00 18.64 6.74
N ALA A 89 9.41 17.71 5.99
CA ALA A 89 8.64 16.59 6.55
C ALA A 89 9.49 15.68 7.45
N THR A 90 10.75 15.43 7.08
CA THR A 90 11.65 14.56 7.85
C THR A 90 12.46 15.27 8.92
N ALA A 91 12.36 16.61 9.04
CA ALA A 91 13.09 17.38 10.04
C ALA A 91 12.88 16.92 11.51
N PRO A 92 11.71 16.38 11.90
CA PRO A 92 11.52 15.85 13.25
C PRO A 92 12.21 14.50 13.53
N LEU A 93 12.70 13.79 12.50
CA LEU A 93 13.32 12.48 12.67
C LEU A 93 14.78 12.60 13.09
N ASP A 94 15.20 11.69 13.96
CA ASP A 94 16.63 11.46 14.23
C ASP A 94 17.38 11.07 12.95
N GLU A 95 18.66 11.41 12.88
CA GLU A 95 19.52 11.16 11.71
C GLU A 95 19.52 9.67 11.30
N ALA A 96 19.49 8.75 12.27
CA ALA A 96 19.43 7.32 12.05
C ALA A 96 18.14 6.85 11.35
N HIS A 97 17.04 7.60 11.47
CA HIS A 97 15.74 7.26 10.90
C HIS A 97 15.47 7.98 9.57
N LEU A 98 16.31 8.97 9.20
CA LEU A 98 16.11 9.78 7.99
C LEU A 98 16.02 8.93 6.71
N PRO A 99 16.91 7.96 6.43
CA PRO A 99 16.82 7.18 5.19
C PRO A 99 15.51 6.40 5.09
N THR A 100 15.09 5.75 6.18
CA THR A 100 13.83 5.00 6.26
C THR A 100 12.63 5.92 6.08
N GLY A 101 12.59 7.06 6.80
CA GLY A 101 11.49 8.01 6.74
C GLY A 101 11.35 8.67 5.37
N ARG A 102 12.46 9.09 4.76
CA ARG A 102 12.48 9.66 3.40
C ARG A 102 11.93 8.69 2.38
N LEU A 103 12.41 7.45 2.41
CA LEU A 103 11.98 6.43 1.45
C LEU A 103 10.50 6.08 1.65
N ALA A 104 10.03 5.95 2.90
CA ALA A 104 8.61 5.71 3.19
C ALA A 104 7.69 6.81 2.62
N LEU A 105 8.03 8.08 2.86
CA LEU A 105 7.25 9.21 2.35
C LEU A 105 7.25 9.29 0.82
N LEU A 106 8.41 9.02 0.19
CA LEU A 106 8.49 8.96 -1.27
C LEU A 106 7.62 7.84 -1.82
N ILE A 107 7.66 6.63 -1.26
CA ILE A 107 6.84 5.50 -1.72
C ILE A 107 5.35 5.83 -1.60
N ALA A 108 4.94 6.43 -0.49
CA ALA A 108 3.54 6.76 -0.23
C ALA A 108 3.00 7.90 -1.08
N LEU A 109 3.79 8.98 -1.26
CA LEU A 109 3.28 10.24 -1.81
C LEU A 109 3.81 10.55 -3.21
N ASN A 110 5.06 10.18 -3.51
CA ASN A 110 5.75 10.55 -4.75
C ASN A 110 6.69 9.43 -5.26
N PRO A 111 6.18 8.22 -5.54
CA PRO A 111 7.05 7.07 -5.86
C PRO A 111 7.87 7.29 -7.14
N HIS A 112 7.39 8.15 -8.04
CA HIS A 112 8.08 8.56 -9.27
C HIS A 112 9.34 9.41 -9.02
N GLN A 113 9.52 9.97 -7.82
CA GLN A 113 10.70 10.75 -7.48
C GLN A 113 11.82 9.92 -6.87
N ILE A 114 11.62 8.61 -6.60
CA ILE A 114 12.64 7.75 -5.99
C ILE A 114 13.84 7.62 -6.94
N THR A 115 15.05 7.73 -6.38
CA THR A 115 16.32 7.64 -7.11
C THR A 115 17.22 6.56 -6.52
N ASP A 116 18.28 6.20 -7.25
CA ASP A 116 19.30 5.26 -6.77
C ASP A 116 19.98 5.73 -5.48
N ALA A 117 20.10 7.05 -5.27
CA ALA A 117 20.66 7.61 -4.04
C ALA A 117 19.78 7.31 -2.82
N ASP A 118 18.46 7.41 -2.95
CA ASP A 118 17.55 7.09 -1.84
C ASP A 118 17.61 5.61 -1.47
N LEU A 119 17.78 4.73 -2.48
CA LEU A 119 17.95 3.30 -2.26
C LEU A 119 19.32 2.98 -1.64
N ALA A 120 20.39 3.68 -2.05
CA ALA A 120 21.72 3.52 -1.50
C ALA A 120 21.77 3.95 -0.02
N ASP A 121 21.19 5.10 0.31
CA ASP A 121 21.12 5.63 1.68
C ASP A 121 20.33 4.70 2.58
N PHE A 122 19.18 4.19 2.12
CA PHE A 122 18.41 3.19 2.86
C PHE A 122 19.22 1.90 3.07
N ARG A 123 19.89 1.40 2.03
CA ARG A 123 20.67 0.15 2.07
C ARG A 123 21.92 0.24 2.95
N ALA A 124 22.44 1.45 3.20
CA ALA A 124 23.54 1.64 4.13
C ALA A 124 23.15 1.23 5.57
N ALA A 125 21.88 1.41 5.96
CA ALA A 125 21.34 0.96 7.23
C ALA A 125 20.68 -0.43 7.16
N HIS A 126 20.06 -0.75 6.02
CA HIS A 126 19.27 -1.97 5.80
C HIS A 126 19.74 -2.70 4.53
N PRO A 127 20.83 -3.49 4.58
CA PRO A 127 21.46 -4.05 3.39
C PRO A 127 20.64 -5.16 2.70
N GLY A 128 19.59 -5.68 3.36
CA GLY A 128 18.73 -6.73 2.83
C GLY A 128 17.59 -6.21 1.95
N ASP A 129 17.14 -7.03 1.00
CA ASP A 129 15.94 -6.73 0.21
C ASP A 129 14.64 -6.92 1.01
N ARG A 130 14.69 -7.65 2.12
CA ARG A 130 13.52 -7.92 2.95
C ARG A 130 12.94 -6.63 3.52
N GLU A 131 13.76 -5.82 4.17
CA GLU A 131 13.38 -4.56 4.79
C GLU A 131 12.88 -3.57 3.72
N LEU A 132 13.51 -3.55 2.55
CA LEU A 132 13.06 -2.74 1.42
C LEU A 132 11.64 -3.13 0.96
N VAL A 133 11.37 -4.43 0.78
CA VAL A 133 10.05 -4.94 0.38
C VAL A 133 9.00 -4.71 1.46
N GLU A 134 9.34 -4.94 2.73
CA GLU A 134 8.43 -4.70 3.86
C GLU A 134 8.08 -3.20 3.97
N LEU A 135 9.07 -2.30 3.88
CA LEU A 135 8.85 -0.85 3.89
C LEU A 135 7.99 -0.40 2.72
N ALA A 136 8.29 -0.88 1.51
CA ALA A 136 7.55 -0.49 0.32
C ALA A 136 6.10 -0.97 0.36
N SER A 137 5.89 -2.22 0.79
CA SER A 137 4.56 -2.78 0.94
C SER A 137 3.74 -2.00 1.97
N TRP A 138 4.33 -1.70 3.12
CA TRP A 138 3.66 -0.96 4.19
C TRP A 138 3.37 0.49 3.82
N ALA A 139 4.33 1.24 3.30
CA ALA A 139 4.12 2.64 2.96
C ALA A 139 3.08 2.82 1.85
N ALA A 140 3.15 2.00 0.79
CA ALA A 140 2.19 2.05 -0.30
C ALA A 140 0.79 1.61 0.11
N LEU A 141 0.66 0.54 0.91
CA LEU A 141 -0.63 0.04 1.36
C LEU A 141 -1.27 0.99 2.38
N THR A 142 -0.49 1.56 3.29
CA THR A 142 -0.95 2.59 4.24
C THR A 142 -1.53 3.79 3.49
N ALA A 143 -0.83 4.28 2.45
CA ALA A 143 -1.32 5.37 1.61
C ALA A 143 -2.61 4.98 0.86
N ALA A 144 -2.67 3.78 0.29
CA ALA A 144 -3.86 3.30 -0.43
C ALA A 144 -5.09 3.17 0.48
N VAL A 145 -4.92 2.64 1.70
CA VAL A 145 -5.98 2.53 2.70
C VAL A 145 -6.45 3.93 3.13
N ASP A 146 -5.54 4.86 3.40
CA ASP A 146 -5.90 6.23 3.79
C ASP A 146 -6.69 6.95 2.69
N ILE A 147 -6.21 6.92 1.43
CA ILE A 147 -6.91 7.51 0.29
C ILE A 147 -8.29 6.86 0.11
N GLY A 148 -8.39 5.55 0.32
CA GLY A 148 -9.63 4.81 0.24
C GLY A 148 -10.73 5.33 1.19
N THR A 149 -10.37 5.91 2.34
CA THR A 149 -11.35 6.54 3.27
C THR A 149 -12.07 7.74 2.66
N ARG A 150 -11.49 8.33 1.61
CA ARG A 150 -11.99 9.52 0.92
C ARG A 150 -12.77 9.18 -0.34
N LEU A 151 -12.71 7.92 -0.78
CA LEU A 151 -13.44 7.44 -1.94
C LEU A 151 -14.89 7.12 -1.55
N PRO A 152 -15.88 7.57 -2.34
CA PRO A 152 -17.26 7.18 -2.11
C PRO A 152 -17.41 5.67 -2.32
N ALA A 153 -18.21 5.02 -1.47
CA ALA A 153 -18.60 3.63 -1.70
C ALA A 153 -19.33 3.52 -3.05
N PRO A 154 -18.97 2.55 -3.92
CA PRO A 154 -19.61 2.43 -5.21
C PRO A 154 -21.11 2.22 -5.05
N GLY A 155 -21.90 3.16 -5.58
CA GLY A 155 -23.35 3.02 -5.66
C GLY A 155 -23.70 1.81 -6.53
N ARG A 156 -24.48 0.87 -6.00
CA ARG A 156 -24.94 -0.30 -6.76
C ARG A 156 -25.95 0.18 -7.80
N THR A 157 -25.54 0.38 -9.05
CA THR A 157 -26.48 0.54 -10.17
C THR A 157 -27.18 -0.80 -10.39
N PRO A 158 -28.51 -0.89 -10.30
CA PRO A 158 -29.23 -2.11 -10.64
C PRO A 158 -28.91 -2.47 -12.10
N ARG A 159 -28.37 -3.67 -12.32
CA ARG A 159 -28.24 -4.22 -13.67
C ARG A 159 -29.66 -4.33 -14.24
N PRO A 160 -29.98 -3.67 -15.37
CA PRO A 160 -31.30 -3.79 -15.97
C PRO A 160 -31.63 -5.27 -16.17
N ALA A 161 -32.82 -5.68 -15.74
CA ALA A 161 -33.29 -7.04 -15.93
C ALA A 161 -33.17 -7.36 -17.43
N ALA A 162 -32.51 -8.47 -17.75
CA ALA A 162 -32.47 -8.96 -19.13
C ALA A 162 -33.93 -9.12 -19.57
N ALA A 163 -34.32 -8.37 -20.61
CA ALA A 163 -35.66 -8.46 -21.17
C ALA A 163 -35.90 -9.92 -21.59
N ALA A 164 -36.86 -10.57 -20.95
CA ALA A 164 -37.36 -11.86 -21.39
C ALA A 164 -37.88 -11.66 -22.82
N THR A 165 -37.19 -12.26 -23.78
CA THR A 165 -37.61 -12.23 -25.18
C THR A 165 -38.72 -13.28 -25.33
N PRO A 166 -39.87 -12.94 -25.94
CA PRO A 166 -41.01 -13.85 -26.11
C PRO A 166 -40.71 -15.00 -27.08
#